data_AF-A0A524D5X4-F1
#
_entry.id   AF-A0A524D5X4-F1
#
_cell.length_a   1.000
_cell.length_b   1.000
_cell.length_c   1.000
_cell.angle_alpha   90.00
_cell.angle_beta   90.00
_cell.angle_gamma   90.00
#
_symmetry.space_group_name_H-M   'P 1'
#
loop_
_entity.id
_entity.type
_entity.pdbx_description
1 polymer ?
#
loop_
_entity_poly.entity_id
_entity_poly.type
_entity_poly.pdbx_seq_one_letter_code
_entity_poly.pdbx_strand_id
1 'polypeptide(L)'
;MTEMKLPIIITKEDCHRCAELKEWLKENDVKYVEEDINEEKFVNQLLQDKNFLKTFCDEDECIVNTPVVIQDGNYYFKELFSQTGLRKKKAEEMFLD
;
A
#
# COMPACT_ATOMS: atom_id res chain seq x y z
N MET A 1 -5.06 -1.10 -25.72
CA MET A 1 -4.72 0.02 -24.82
C MET A 1 -4.67 -0.57 -23.44
N THR A 2 -3.47 -0.84 -22.92
CA THR A 2 -3.30 -1.41 -21.59
C THR A 2 -3.80 -0.37 -20.60
N GLU A 3 -4.90 -0.67 -19.90
CA GLU A 3 -5.36 0.17 -18.80
C GLU A 3 -4.21 0.27 -17.79
N MET A 4 -3.57 1.44 -17.70
CA MET A 4 -2.59 1.71 -16.66
C MET A 4 -3.36 1.72 -15.33
N LYS A 5 -3.35 0.59 -14.64
CA LYS A 5 -3.96 0.48 -13.31
C LYS A 5 -3.10 1.30 -12.35
N LEU A 6 -3.67 2.37 -11.83
CA LEU A 6 -3.02 3.16 -10.80
C LEU A 6 -2.74 2.28 -9.58
N PRO A 7 -1.58 2.45 -8.92
CA PRO A 7 -1.32 1.76 -7.66
C PRO A 7 -2.36 2.19 -6.61
N ILE A 8 -2.80 1.24 -5.79
CA ILE A 8 -3.68 1.49 -4.66
C ILE A 8 -2.80 1.56 -3.40
N ILE A 9 -2.99 2.58 -2.59
CA ILE A 9 -2.27 2.75 -1.33
C ILE A 9 -3.27 2.65 -0.20
N ILE A 10 -3.11 1.59 0.57
CA ILE A 10 -3.86 1.39 1.80
C ILE A 10 -3.20 2.21 2.89
N THR A 11 -3.92 3.17 3.45
CA THR A 11 -3.48 4.00 4.56
C THR A 11 -4.40 3.81 5.77
N LYS A 12 -4.07 4.50 6.86
CA LYS A 12 -4.93 4.65 8.02
C LYS A 12 -4.70 6.01 8.66
N GLU A 13 -5.65 6.48 9.43
CA GLU A 13 -5.47 7.66 10.27
C GLU A 13 -4.28 7.50 11.24
N ASP A 14 -3.63 8.63 11.56
CA ASP A 14 -2.48 8.69 12.47
C ASP A 14 -1.31 7.75 12.09
N CYS A 15 -1.00 7.69 10.79
CA CYS A 15 0.08 6.87 10.26
C CYS A 15 1.21 7.74 9.68
N HIS A 16 2.29 7.91 10.44
CA HIS A 16 3.45 8.70 10.03
C HIS A 16 4.08 8.21 8.71
N ARG A 17 4.22 6.89 8.53
CA ARG A 17 4.75 6.28 7.29
C ARG A 17 3.82 6.49 6.09
N CYS A 18 2.51 6.55 6.34
CA CYS A 18 1.53 6.83 5.30
C CYS A 18 1.67 8.28 4.82
N ALA A 19 1.85 9.22 5.75
CA ALA A 19 2.14 10.61 5.40
C ALA A 19 3.44 10.74 4.60
N GLU A 20 4.53 10.11 5.06
CA GLU A 20 5.83 10.11 4.39
C GLU A 20 5.75 9.61 2.93
N LEU A 21 5.04 8.50 2.69
CA LEU A 21 4.84 7.99 1.32
C LEU A 21 3.99 8.92 0.47
N LYS A 22 2.89 9.45 1.02
CA LYS A 22 2.01 10.36 0.29
C LYS A 22 2.72 11.66 -0.10
N GLU A 23 3.56 12.20 0.78
CA GLU A 23 4.41 13.35 0.49
C GLU A 23 5.36 13.04 -0.66
N TRP A 24 6.09 11.92 -0.59
CA TRP A 24 7.01 11.53 -1.66
C TRP A 24 6.30 11.34 -3.01
N LEU A 25 5.13 10.70 -3.04
CA LEU A 25 4.36 10.50 -4.27
C LEU A 25 3.88 11.84 -4.86
N LYS A 26 3.43 12.76 -3.99
CA LYS A 26 3.02 14.10 -4.39
C LYS A 26 4.19 14.91 -4.96
N GLU A 27 5.37 14.83 -4.34
CA GLU A 27 6.58 15.50 -4.83
C GLU A 27 7.00 15.02 -6.23
N ASN A 28 6.71 13.76 -6.56
CA ASN A 28 7.08 13.13 -7.83
C ASN A 28 5.91 13.05 -8.85
N ASP A 29 4.79 13.74 -8.61
CA ASP A 29 3.59 13.74 -9.46
C ASP A 29 3.05 12.33 -9.79
N VAL A 30 3.21 11.39 -8.85
CA VAL A 30 2.71 10.01 -9.01
C VAL A 30 1.23 9.97 -8.65
N LYS A 31 0.40 9.50 -9.58
CA LYS A 31 -1.03 9.27 -9.34
C LYS A 31 -1.26 7.92 -8.68
N TYR A 32 -2.12 7.89 -7.68
CA TYR A 32 -2.51 6.68 -6.95
C TYR A 32 -3.97 6.77 -6.50
N VAL A 33 -4.53 5.64 -6.10
CA VAL A 33 -5.81 5.55 -5.41
C VAL A 33 -5.52 5.34 -3.92
N GLU A 34 -6.13 6.13 -3.04
CA GLU A 34 -6.02 5.93 -1.59
C GLU A 34 -7.25 5.20 -1.07
N GLU A 35 -7.03 4.17 -0.25
CA GLU A 35 -8.08 3.43 0.46
C GLU A 35 -7.72 3.35 1.95
N ASP A 36 -8.69 3.53 2.85
CA ASP A 36 -8.45 3.48 4.29
C ASP A 36 -8.72 2.06 4.82
N ILE A 37 -7.77 1.50 5.59
CA ILE A 37 -7.93 0.18 6.21
C ILE A 37 -9.02 0.13 7.29
N ASN A 38 -9.54 1.27 7.73
CA ASN A 38 -10.64 1.34 8.69
C ASN A 38 -12.01 1.45 7.99
N GLU A 39 -12.05 1.65 6.66
CA GLU A 39 -13.29 1.69 5.91
C GLU A 39 -13.86 0.28 5.73
N GLU A 40 -14.97 -0.01 6.40
CA GLU A 40 -15.58 -1.35 6.47
C GLU A 40 -15.83 -1.93 5.08
N LYS A 41 -16.28 -1.11 4.13
CA LYS A 41 -16.54 -1.54 2.75
C LYS A 41 -15.26 -2.02 2.05
N PHE A 42 -14.14 -1.36 2.29
CA PHE A 42 -12.85 -1.73 1.71
C PHE A 42 -12.27 -2.97 2.41
N VAL A 43 -12.32 -3.02 3.73
CA VAL A 43 -11.90 -4.20 4.52
C VAL A 43 -12.64 -5.45 4.07
N ASN A 44 -13.96 -5.36 3.88
CA ASN A 44 -14.77 -6.47 3.39
C ASN A 44 -14.34 -6.96 1.99
N GLN A 45 -13.81 -6.07 1.14
CA GLN A 45 -13.23 -6.47 -0.15
C GLN A 45 -11.88 -7.16 0.03
N LEU A 46 -11.01 -6.64 0.90
CA LEU A 46 -9.71 -7.26 1.20
C LEU A 46 -9.85 -8.66 1.78
N LEU A 47 -10.82 -8.88 2.67
CA LEU A 47 -11.10 -10.20 3.24
C LEU A 47 -11.63 -11.22 2.22
N GLN A 48 -12.04 -10.77 1.02
CA GLN A 48 -12.38 -11.66 -0.10
C GLN A 48 -11.19 -11.93 -1.02
N ASP A 49 -10.10 -11.18 -0.89
CA ASP A 49 -8.88 -11.36 -1.68
C ASP A 49 -7.97 -12.43 -1.04
N LYS A 50 -7.81 -13.54 -1.75
CA LYS A 50 -6.97 -14.66 -1.31
C LYS A 50 -5.49 -14.28 -1.15
N ASN A 51 -4.97 -13.35 -1.95
CA ASN A 51 -3.59 -12.88 -1.84
C ASN A 51 -3.40 -12.03 -0.60
N PHE A 52 -4.37 -11.18 -0.29
CA PHE A 52 -4.38 -10.41 0.95
C PHE A 52 -4.39 -11.34 2.17
N LEU A 53 -5.35 -12.27 2.22
CA LEU A 53 -5.46 -13.23 3.31
C LEU A 53 -4.15 -14.01 3.51
N LYS A 54 -3.56 -14.53 2.43
CA LYS A 54 -2.29 -15.27 2.50
C LYS A 54 -1.09 -14.42 2.96
N THR A 55 -1.14 -13.11 2.74
CA THR A 55 -0.01 -12.20 3.00
C THR A 55 -0.09 -11.57 4.38
N PHE A 56 -1.29 -11.29 4.86
CA PHE A 56 -1.53 -10.50 6.09
C PHE A 56 -2.31 -11.23 7.17
N CYS A 57 -2.92 -12.38 6.87
CA CYS A 57 -3.73 -13.13 7.83
C CYS A 57 -3.14 -14.51 8.10
N ASP A 58 -3.13 -14.88 9.38
CA ASP A 58 -2.84 -16.23 9.87
C ASP A 58 -4.14 -16.88 10.42
N GLU A 59 -4.04 -18.00 11.12
CA GLU A 59 -5.21 -18.77 11.63
C GLU A 59 -6.07 -18.00 12.65
N ASP A 60 -5.48 -17.00 13.32
CA ASP A 60 -6.12 -16.27 14.43
C ASP A 60 -6.41 -14.79 14.12
N GLU A 61 -5.56 -14.10 13.34
CA GLU A 61 -5.68 -12.66 13.11
C GLU A 61 -5.10 -12.17 11.77
N CYS A 62 -5.62 -11.03 11.29
CA CYS A 62 -5.09 -10.29 10.15
C CYS A 62 -4.32 -9.05 10.63
N ILE A 63 -3.00 -9.04 10.47
CA ILE A 63 -2.15 -7.91 10.86
C ILE A 63 -1.71 -7.15 9.61
N VAL A 64 -2.33 -5.99 9.40
CA VAL A 64 -1.98 -5.07 8.30
C VAL A 64 -1.14 -3.92 8.83
N ASN A 65 0.13 -3.89 8.45
CA ASN A 65 0.98 -2.75 8.72
C ASN A 65 0.90 -1.75 7.56
N THR A 66 0.27 -0.62 7.80
CA THR A 66 0.14 0.46 6.81
C THR A 66 1.41 1.33 6.75
N PRO A 67 1.71 1.95 5.60
CA PRO A 67 0.94 1.91 4.35
C PRO A 67 1.25 0.65 3.51
N VAL A 68 0.24 0.05 2.87
CA VAL A 68 0.44 -1.07 1.95
C VAL A 68 0.18 -0.58 0.52
N VAL A 69 1.08 -0.90 -0.40
CA VAL A 69 0.91 -0.58 -1.83
C VAL A 69 0.44 -1.82 -2.56
N ILE A 70 -0.66 -1.71 -3.30
CA ILE A 70 -1.14 -2.73 -4.23
C ILE A 70 -0.78 -2.29 -5.64
N GLN A 71 0.05 -3.09 -6.31
CA GLN A 71 0.45 -2.84 -7.69
C GLN A 71 0.48 -4.18 -8.43
N ASP A 72 -0.21 -4.24 -9.57
CA ASP A 72 -0.36 -5.46 -10.38
C ASP A 72 -0.84 -6.71 -9.60
N GLY A 73 -1.66 -6.50 -8.57
CA GLY A 73 -2.19 -7.57 -7.70
C GLY A 73 -1.21 -8.09 -6.64
N ASN A 74 -0.05 -7.47 -6.51
CA ASN A 74 0.94 -7.74 -5.47
C ASN A 74 0.88 -6.68 -4.37
N TYR A 75 1.21 -7.09 -3.15
CA TYR A 75 1.17 -6.26 -1.96
C TYR A 75 2.59 -5.95 -1.46
N TYR A 76 2.92 -4.67 -1.36
CA TYR A 76 4.24 -4.20 -0.95
C TYR A 76 4.16 -3.37 0.33
N PHE A 77 5.00 -3.71 1.31
CA PHE A 77 5.17 -2.95 2.55
C PHE A 77 6.62 -3.04 3.05
N LYS A 78 7.06 -4.25 3.40
CA LYS A 78 8.36 -4.51 4.04
C LYS A 78 9.55 -4.08 3.16
N GLU A 79 9.38 -4.10 1.86
CA GLU A 79 10.43 -3.74 0.90
C GLU A 79 10.51 -2.24 0.66
N LEU A 80 9.39 -1.52 0.85
CA LEU A 80 9.28 -0.09 0.62
C LEU A 80 9.75 0.72 1.85
N PHE A 81 9.65 0.14 3.05
CA PHE A 81 10.03 0.80 4.30
C PHE A 81 11.16 0.06 5.03
N SER A 82 12.11 0.83 5.58
CA SER A 82 13.08 0.34 6.56
C SER A 82 12.70 0.80 7.98
N GLN A 83 13.57 0.52 8.96
CA GLN A 83 13.43 1.10 10.29
C GLN A 83 13.58 2.64 10.28
N THR A 84 14.21 3.21 9.26
CA THR A 84 14.52 4.63 9.14
C THR A 84 13.56 5.42 8.25
N GLY A 85 12.49 4.79 7.74
CA GLY A 85 11.49 5.43 6.88
C GLY A 85 11.42 4.85 5.46
N LEU A 86 10.94 5.65 4.51
CA LEU A 86 10.73 5.28 3.13
C LEU A 86 12.07 5.05 2.41
N ARG A 87 12.20 3.90 1.74
CA ARG A 87 13.35 3.61 0.86
C ARG A 87 13.14 4.28 -0.49
N LYS A 88 13.56 5.54 -0.62
CA LYS A 88 13.38 6.36 -1.84
C LYS A 88 13.74 5.64 -3.14
N LYS A 89 14.90 4.98 -3.20
CA LYS A 89 15.30 4.18 -4.38
C LYS A 89 14.28 3.10 -4.76
N LYS A 90 13.69 2.44 -3.76
CA LYS A 90 12.68 1.41 -4.03
C LYS A 90 11.35 2.00 -4.47
N ALA A 91 11.01 3.19 -3.96
CA ALA A 91 9.85 3.94 -4.41
C ALA A 91 10.03 4.42 -5.87
N GLU A 92 11.22 4.90 -6.23
CA GLU A 92 11.58 5.25 -7.62
C GLU A 92 11.40 4.05 -8.55
N GLU A 93 12.02 2.90 -8.23
CA GLU A 93 11.87 1.64 -8.99
C GLU A 93 10.42 1.16 -9.12
N MET A 94 9.56 1.49 -8.17
CA MET A 94 8.18 0.98 -8.12
C MET A 94 7.20 1.89 -8.86
N PHE A 95 7.41 3.20 -8.80
CA PHE A 95 6.42 4.18 -9.24
C PHE A 95 6.85 5.01 -10.45
N LEU A 96 8.15 5.05 -10.77
CA LEU A 96 8.71 5.94 -11.81
C LEU A 96 9.41 5.19 -12.95
N ASP A 97 9.77 3.91 -12.75
CA ASP A 97 10.43 3.02 -13.73
C ASP A 97 9.39 2.23 -14.55
#